data_AF-A0A101H1F3-F1
#
_entry.id   AF-A0A101H1F3-F1
#
_cell.length_a   1.000
_cell.length_b   1.000
_cell.length_c   1.000
_cell.angle_alpha   90.00
_cell.angle_beta   90.00
_cell.angle_gamma   90.00
#
_symmetry.space_group_name_H-M   'P 1'
#
loop_
_entity.id
_entity.type
_entity.pdbx_description
1 polymer ?
#
loop_
_entity_poly.entity_id
_entity_poly.type
_entity_poly.pdbx_seq_one_letter_code
_entity_poly.pdbx_strand_id
1 'polypeptide(L)'
;IARSVDFNNSRILIEGAAVVVFEDCTFSGGVKISGARTVQIYKSQIDGEIIVENVRELLVHLSELSGTKLTYSNLGSALLSRSTFSSQSMEVKDSRVEVVGSVFESGDIEINKTSRLSLTGGSLTDTKIKISGASWMHIEESEIAGQVRIDLQRLSRLSLQEDTKGMTEIISDEKSAIKVY
;
A
#
# COMPACT_ATOMS: atom_id res chain seq x y z
N ILE A 1 -21.37 8.05 -0.80
CA ILE A 1 -20.60 9.02 -1.61
C ILE A 1 -20.49 10.29 -0.79
N ALA A 2 -19.28 10.80 -0.58
CA ALA A 2 -19.03 12.10 0.05
C ALA A 2 -18.04 12.90 -0.80
N ARG A 3 -18.25 14.21 -0.87
CA ARG A 3 -17.48 15.14 -1.69
C ARG A 3 -17.20 16.43 -0.93
N SER A 4 -15.95 16.86 -0.85
CA SER A 4 -15.54 18.09 -0.13
C SER A 4 -16.07 18.11 1.31
N VAL A 5 -16.04 16.94 1.96
CA VAL A 5 -16.49 16.77 3.34
C VAL A 5 -15.30 16.65 4.26
N ASP A 6 -15.33 17.44 5.31
CA ASP A 6 -14.41 17.33 6.44
C ASP A 6 -15.01 16.40 7.51
N PHE A 7 -14.42 15.22 7.67
CA PHE A 7 -14.78 14.25 8.72
C PHE A 7 -13.94 14.42 9.99
N ASN A 8 -13.57 15.65 10.32
CA ASN A 8 -12.76 15.93 11.48
C ASN A 8 -13.36 15.38 12.78
N ASN A 9 -12.49 14.82 13.62
CA ASN A 9 -12.83 14.16 14.90
C ASN A 9 -13.81 12.97 14.78
N SER A 10 -14.00 12.43 13.58
CA SER A 10 -14.89 11.30 13.34
C SER A 10 -14.13 10.12 12.75
N ARG A 11 -14.40 8.91 13.25
CA ARG A 11 -13.98 7.66 12.61
C ARG A 11 -15.07 7.18 11.68
N ILE A 12 -14.72 6.97 10.41
CA ILE A 12 -15.68 6.52 9.40
C ILE A 12 -15.69 4.99 9.32
N LEU A 13 -16.88 4.40 9.45
CA LEU A 13 -17.10 2.96 9.38
C LEU A 13 -18.12 2.68 8.27
N ILE A 14 -17.75 1.86 7.29
CA ILE A 14 -18.61 1.48 6.18
C ILE A 14 -18.62 -0.04 6.05
N GLU A 15 -19.81 -0.63 6.00
CA GLU A 15 -20.01 -2.07 5.89
C GLU A 15 -20.98 -2.40 4.74
N GLY A 16 -20.63 -3.38 3.90
CA GLY A 16 -21.52 -3.96 2.89
C GLY A 16 -22.00 -3.02 1.78
N ALA A 17 -21.32 -1.88 1.58
CA ALA A 17 -21.72 -0.91 0.58
C ALA A 17 -21.45 -1.40 -0.85
N ALA A 18 -22.38 -1.17 -1.78
CA ALA A 18 -22.08 -1.47 -3.19
C ALA A 18 -20.94 -0.59 -3.72
N VAL A 19 -20.97 0.71 -3.42
CA VAL A 19 -19.98 1.68 -3.89
C VAL A 19 -19.67 2.67 -2.78
N VAL A 20 -18.38 2.89 -2.53
CA VAL A 20 -17.86 3.96 -1.67
C VAL A 20 -17.05 4.92 -2.54
N VAL A 21 -17.37 6.20 -2.46
CA VAL A 21 -16.60 7.26 -3.14
C VAL A 21 -16.35 8.37 -2.14
N PHE A 22 -15.07 8.72 -2.02
CA PHE A 22 -14.57 9.90 -1.33
C PHE A 22 -13.79 10.74 -2.33
N GLU A 23 -14.15 12.01 -2.43
CA GLU A 23 -13.53 12.96 -3.34
C GLU A 23 -13.29 14.25 -2.56
N ASP A 24 -12.04 14.68 -2.48
CA ASP A 24 -11.68 15.92 -1.79
C ASP A 24 -12.10 15.91 -0.30
N CYS A 25 -11.96 14.77 0.37
CA CYS A 25 -12.36 14.61 1.77
C CYS A 25 -11.15 14.65 2.71
N THR A 26 -11.38 15.13 3.93
CA THR A 26 -10.39 15.08 5.02
C THR A 26 -10.89 14.16 6.12
N PHE A 27 -10.02 13.29 6.63
CA PHE A 27 -10.30 12.36 7.73
C PHE A 27 -9.19 12.46 8.77
N SER A 28 -9.54 12.71 10.03
CA SER A 28 -8.57 12.69 11.14
C SER A 28 -8.78 11.55 12.14
N GLY A 29 -9.96 10.91 12.13
CA GLY A 29 -10.27 9.77 13.01
C GLY A 29 -9.99 8.40 12.39
N GLY A 30 -9.44 8.34 11.17
CA GLY A 30 -9.28 7.11 10.39
C GLY A 30 -10.54 6.62 9.68
N VAL A 31 -10.38 5.57 8.90
CA VAL A 31 -11.44 5.00 8.06
C VAL A 31 -11.37 3.47 8.04
N LYS A 32 -12.52 2.81 8.20
CA LYS A 32 -12.68 1.38 7.99
C LYS A 32 -13.77 1.10 6.97
N ILE A 33 -13.43 0.37 5.92
CA ILE A 33 -14.35 -0.07 4.88
C ILE A 33 -14.28 -1.59 4.78
N SER A 34 -15.42 -2.27 4.93
CA SER A 34 -15.51 -3.72 4.85
C SER A 34 -16.61 -4.18 3.91
N GLY A 35 -16.29 -5.14 3.04
CA GLY A 35 -17.27 -5.83 2.19
C GLY A 35 -17.83 -4.98 1.06
N ALA A 36 -17.17 -3.87 0.70
CA ALA A 36 -17.64 -3.03 -0.39
C ALA A 36 -17.27 -3.61 -1.77
N ARG A 37 -18.12 -3.46 -2.78
CA ARG A 37 -17.75 -3.93 -4.13
C ARG A 37 -16.70 -3.01 -4.76
N THR A 38 -16.90 -1.70 -4.70
CA THR A 38 -15.94 -0.73 -5.25
C THR A 38 -15.70 0.39 -4.25
N VAL A 39 -14.43 0.74 -4.05
CA VAL A 39 -14.00 1.88 -3.24
C VAL A 39 -13.14 2.80 -4.08
N GLN A 40 -13.47 4.08 -4.08
CA GLN A 40 -12.72 5.12 -4.79
C GLN A 40 -12.41 6.27 -3.84
N ILE A 41 -11.13 6.63 -3.76
CA ILE A 41 -10.62 7.72 -2.92
C ILE A 41 -9.80 8.63 -3.83
N TYR A 42 -10.26 9.87 -3.98
CA TYR A 42 -9.64 10.87 -4.84
C TYR A 42 -9.31 12.12 -4.05
N LYS A 43 -8.11 12.67 -4.24
CA LYS A 43 -7.72 13.98 -3.71
C LYS A 43 -8.01 14.16 -2.22
N SER A 44 -7.93 13.07 -1.46
CA SER A 44 -8.35 13.05 -0.06
C SER A 44 -7.14 13.00 0.85
N GLN A 45 -7.28 13.56 2.05
CA GLN A 45 -6.28 13.50 3.10
C GLN A 45 -6.83 12.60 4.20
N ILE A 46 -6.12 11.51 4.48
CA ILE A 46 -6.55 10.52 5.46
C ILE A 46 -5.45 10.35 6.50
N ASP A 47 -5.74 10.82 7.71
CA ASP A 47 -4.97 10.55 8.91
C ASP A 47 -5.64 9.47 9.78
N GLY A 48 -4.83 8.86 10.64
CA GLY A 48 -5.20 7.78 11.53
C GLY A 48 -5.07 6.40 10.91
N GLU A 49 -5.86 5.46 11.45
CA GLU A 49 -5.86 4.07 11.01
C GLU A 49 -6.78 3.88 9.79
N ILE A 50 -6.26 3.25 8.74
CA ILE A 50 -6.96 2.99 7.49
C ILE A 50 -7.05 1.49 7.30
N ILE A 51 -8.27 0.96 7.25
CA ILE A 51 -8.53 -0.47 7.06
C ILE A 51 -9.50 -0.64 5.90
N VAL A 52 -9.06 -1.35 4.85
CA VAL A 52 -9.92 -1.74 3.72
C VAL A 52 -9.89 -3.25 3.57
N GLU A 53 -11.04 -3.88 3.79
CA GLU A 53 -11.17 -5.34 3.86
C GLU A 53 -12.27 -5.87 2.96
N ASN A 54 -12.02 -7.01 2.32
CA ASN A 54 -13.02 -7.71 1.48
C ASN A 54 -13.61 -6.80 0.40
N VAL A 55 -12.75 -6.00 -0.25
CA VAL A 55 -13.15 -5.09 -1.31
C VAL A 55 -12.73 -5.68 -2.66
N ARG A 56 -13.66 -5.73 -3.62
CA ARG A 56 -13.35 -6.28 -4.94
C ARG A 56 -12.39 -5.35 -5.71
N GLU A 57 -12.68 -4.06 -5.74
CA GLU A 57 -11.90 -3.05 -6.45
C GLU A 57 -11.65 -1.81 -5.59
N LEU A 58 -10.38 -1.47 -5.34
CA LEU A 58 -9.96 -0.24 -4.66
C LEU A 58 -9.17 0.64 -5.63
N LEU A 59 -9.51 1.93 -5.66
CA LEU A 59 -8.73 2.96 -6.33
C LEU A 59 -8.44 4.11 -5.36
N VAL A 60 -7.16 4.40 -5.16
CA VAL A 60 -6.68 5.57 -4.44
C VAL A 60 -5.87 6.41 -5.43
N HIS A 61 -6.23 7.68 -5.58
CA HIS A 61 -5.59 8.56 -6.54
C HIS A 61 -5.41 9.97 -5.99
N LEU A 62 -4.21 10.53 -6.20
CA LEU A 62 -3.86 11.90 -5.76
C LEU A 62 -4.16 12.16 -4.28
N SER A 63 -4.04 11.15 -3.44
CA SER A 63 -4.41 11.25 -2.02
C SER A 63 -3.17 11.24 -1.13
N GLU A 64 -3.32 11.79 0.07
CA GLU A 64 -2.30 11.77 1.11
C GLU A 64 -2.80 10.90 2.26
N LEU A 65 -2.04 9.85 2.56
CA LEU A 65 -2.34 8.90 3.61
C LEU A 65 -1.20 9.03 4.63
N SER A 66 -1.47 9.74 5.71
CA SER A 66 -0.48 10.10 6.74
C SER A 66 -1.03 9.64 8.08
N GLY A 67 -0.69 8.43 8.53
CA GLY A 67 -1.31 7.85 9.72
C GLY A 67 -0.53 6.64 10.24
N THR A 68 -0.95 6.06 11.35
CA THR A 68 -0.15 5.03 12.03
C THR A 68 -0.15 3.68 11.31
N LYS A 69 -1.27 3.34 10.64
CA LYS A 69 -1.46 2.02 10.04
C LYS A 69 -2.40 2.03 8.84
N LEU A 70 -1.97 1.37 7.78
CA LEU A 70 -2.74 1.09 6.57
C LEU A 70 -2.85 -0.43 6.37
N THR A 71 -4.06 -0.97 6.32
CA THR A 71 -4.29 -2.40 6.12
C THR A 71 -5.17 -2.64 4.90
N TYR A 72 -4.65 -3.46 4.00
CA TYR A 72 -5.35 -3.98 2.83
C TYR A 72 -5.47 -5.50 2.95
N SER A 73 -6.69 -6.00 3.11
CA SER A 73 -6.95 -7.43 3.25
C SER A 73 -8.05 -7.92 2.30
N ASN A 74 -7.83 -9.08 1.68
CA ASN A 74 -8.78 -9.70 0.74
C ASN A 74 -9.22 -8.74 -0.37
N LEU A 75 -8.28 -8.02 -0.97
CA LEU A 75 -8.56 -7.12 -2.08
C LEU A 75 -8.46 -7.88 -3.41
N GLY A 76 -9.55 -7.87 -4.18
CA GLY A 76 -9.55 -8.47 -5.53
C GLY A 76 -8.54 -7.80 -6.45
N SER A 77 -8.55 -6.46 -6.46
CA SER A 77 -7.54 -5.60 -7.07
C SER A 77 -7.53 -4.23 -6.40
N ALA A 78 -6.35 -3.65 -6.20
CA ALA A 78 -6.17 -2.29 -5.73
C ALA A 78 -5.17 -1.54 -6.62
N LEU A 79 -5.50 -0.30 -6.97
CA LEU A 79 -4.60 0.65 -7.62
C LEU A 79 -4.39 1.86 -6.71
N LEU A 80 -3.14 2.11 -6.33
CA LEU A 80 -2.71 3.29 -5.60
C LEU A 80 -1.89 4.14 -6.56
N SER A 81 -2.30 5.36 -6.82
CA SER A 81 -1.67 6.15 -7.88
C SER A 81 -1.44 7.58 -7.47
N ARG A 82 -0.23 8.08 -7.76
CA ARG A 82 0.18 9.47 -7.50
C ARG A 82 -0.19 9.94 -6.09
N SER A 83 -0.06 9.05 -5.13
CA SER A 83 -0.46 9.28 -3.74
C SER A 83 0.78 9.26 -2.86
N THR A 84 0.71 9.95 -1.72
CA THR A 84 1.79 9.99 -0.74
C THR A 84 1.41 9.17 0.47
N PHE A 85 2.35 8.35 0.92
CA PHE A 85 2.22 7.44 2.04
C PHE A 85 3.30 7.75 3.07
N SER A 86 2.98 8.51 4.12
CA SER A 86 3.94 8.96 5.13
C SER A 86 3.71 8.34 6.52
N SER A 87 4.79 7.98 7.21
CA SER A 87 4.82 7.57 8.63
C SER A 87 3.90 6.39 9.02
N GLN A 88 3.65 5.48 8.08
CA GLN A 88 2.68 4.39 8.26
C GLN A 88 3.32 2.99 8.21
N SER A 89 2.74 2.07 8.98
CA SER A 89 2.88 0.64 8.70
C SER A 89 1.82 0.22 7.69
N MET A 90 2.23 -0.21 6.50
CA MET A 90 1.37 -0.76 5.47
C MET A 90 1.37 -2.29 5.54
N GLU A 91 0.20 -2.90 5.60
CA GLU A 91 0.06 -4.35 5.59
C GLU A 91 -0.85 -4.79 4.44
N VAL A 92 -0.34 -5.69 3.61
CA VAL A 92 -1.03 -6.27 2.44
C VAL A 92 -1.21 -7.77 2.67
N LYS A 93 -2.47 -8.21 2.81
CA LYS A 93 -2.87 -9.59 3.11
C LYS A 93 -3.83 -10.13 2.05
N ASP A 94 -3.54 -11.32 1.50
CA ASP A 94 -4.37 -11.96 0.46
C ASP A 94 -4.91 -10.98 -0.59
N SER A 95 -4.03 -10.11 -1.08
CA SER A 95 -4.41 -8.95 -1.88
C SER A 95 -3.49 -8.74 -3.07
N ARG A 96 -4.03 -8.13 -4.12
CA ARG A 96 -3.28 -7.68 -5.30
C ARG A 96 -3.30 -6.15 -5.36
N VAL A 97 -2.14 -5.55 -5.13
CA VAL A 97 -1.97 -4.10 -5.07
C VAL A 97 -0.97 -3.67 -6.13
N GLU A 98 -1.39 -2.73 -6.96
CA GLU A 98 -0.55 -2.04 -7.93
C GLU A 98 -0.38 -0.60 -7.48
N VAL A 99 0.85 -0.12 -7.50
CA VAL A 99 1.22 1.22 -7.06
C VAL A 99 1.96 1.93 -8.18
N VAL A 100 1.44 3.08 -8.60
CA VAL A 100 1.95 3.81 -9.76
C VAL A 100 2.27 5.25 -9.41
N GLY A 101 3.53 5.66 -9.60
CA GLY A 101 3.99 7.03 -9.38
C GLY A 101 3.70 7.56 -7.98
N SER A 102 3.71 6.70 -6.96
CA SER A 102 3.39 7.06 -5.57
C SER A 102 4.64 7.10 -4.71
N VAL A 103 4.58 7.85 -3.63
CA VAL A 103 5.71 8.11 -2.73
C VAL A 103 5.47 7.41 -1.40
N PHE A 104 6.44 6.60 -0.94
CA PHE A 104 6.45 6.03 0.41
C PHE A 104 7.58 6.66 1.22
N GLU A 105 7.22 7.29 2.33
CA GLU A 105 8.12 8.00 3.22
C GLU A 105 8.09 7.39 4.62
N SER A 106 9.23 6.87 5.07
CA SER A 106 9.47 6.45 6.45
C SER A 106 8.39 5.53 6.99
N GLY A 107 8.51 4.23 6.73
CA GLY A 107 7.50 3.26 7.15
C GLY A 107 7.91 1.81 6.96
N ASP A 108 7.02 0.93 7.40
CA ASP A 108 7.17 -0.52 7.25
C ASP A 108 6.11 -1.02 6.26
N ILE A 109 6.50 -1.82 5.26
CA ILE A 109 5.58 -2.49 4.34
C ILE A 109 5.67 -3.99 4.59
N GLU A 110 4.58 -4.61 5.02
CA GLU A 110 4.46 -6.06 5.15
C GLU A 110 3.54 -6.62 4.07
N ILE A 111 4.06 -7.58 3.30
CA ILE A 111 3.33 -8.29 2.24
C ILE A 111 3.28 -9.76 2.63
N ASN A 112 2.09 -10.27 2.96
CA ASN A 112 1.94 -11.64 3.45
C ASN A 112 0.70 -12.35 2.89
N LYS A 113 0.61 -13.67 3.15
CA LYS A 113 -0.51 -14.54 2.74
C LYS A 113 -0.79 -14.47 1.23
N THR A 114 0.14 -14.96 0.41
CA THR A 114 0.00 -15.04 -1.06
C THR A 114 -0.34 -13.71 -1.75
N SER A 115 0.10 -12.60 -1.17
CA SER A 115 -0.15 -11.26 -1.69
C SER A 115 0.81 -10.87 -2.81
N ARG A 116 0.41 -9.85 -3.57
CA ARG A 116 1.19 -9.26 -4.65
C ARG A 116 1.19 -7.74 -4.53
N LEU A 117 2.37 -7.14 -4.47
CA LEU A 117 2.57 -5.69 -4.57
C LEU A 117 3.45 -5.37 -5.78
N SER A 118 2.96 -4.57 -6.72
CA SER A 118 3.78 -3.97 -7.78
C SER A 118 3.97 -2.49 -7.47
N LEU A 119 5.20 -2.00 -7.53
CA LEU A 119 5.57 -0.59 -7.45
C LEU A 119 6.24 -0.20 -8.77
N THR A 120 5.60 0.67 -9.54
CA THR A 120 6.07 1.12 -10.84
C THR A 120 6.04 2.63 -10.90
N GLY A 121 7.21 3.25 -10.98
CA GLY A 121 7.32 4.70 -10.86
C GLY A 121 7.02 5.17 -9.43
N GLY A 122 7.78 6.15 -8.96
CA GLY A 122 7.60 6.71 -7.61
C GLY A 122 8.86 6.58 -6.78
N SER A 123 8.72 6.62 -5.45
CA SER A 123 9.88 6.60 -4.56
C SER A 123 9.65 5.82 -3.26
N LEU A 124 10.74 5.24 -2.77
CA LEU A 124 10.85 4.63 -1.44
C LEU A 124 11.92 5.38 -0.66
N THR A 125 11.51 5.99 0.46
CA THR A 125 12.42 6.71 1.36
C THR A 125 12.40 6.08 2.74
N ASP A 126 13.57 5.71 3.28
CA ASP A 126 13.71 5.17 4.65
C ASP A 126 12.69 4.07 5.00
N THR A 127 12.50 3.11 4.08
CA THR A 127 11.42 2.12 4.13
C THR A 127 11.94 0.71 4.42
N LYS A 128 11.31 0.00 5.36
CA LYS A 128 11.56 -1.44 5.57
C LYS A 128 10.45 -2.25 4.95
N ILE A 129 10.81 -3.29 4.21
CA ILE A 129 9.87 -4.13 3.48
C ILE A 129 10.06 -5.57 3.93
N LYS A 130 8.97 -6.24 4.29
CA LYS A 130 8.95 -7.66 4.63
C LYS A 130 8.00 -8.40 3.71
N ILE A 131 8.52 -9.41 3.01
CA ILE A 131 7.77 -10.22 2.04
C ILE A 131 7.76 -11.66 2.54
N SER A 132 6.57 -12.19 2.84
CA SER A 132 6.44 -13.53 3.42
C SER A 132 5.23 -14.32 2.93
N GLY A 133 5.24 -15.64 3.15
CA GLY A 133 4.08 -16.50 2.93
C GLY A 133 3.73 -16.65 1.44
N ALA A 134 4.73 -17.02 0.63
CA ALA A 134 4.62 -17.15 -0.82
C ALA A 134 4.09 -15.88 -1.52
N SER A 135 4.42 -14.71 -0.96
CA SER A 135 4.03 -13.42 -1.52
C SER A 135 5.09 -12.89 -2.48
N TRP A 136 4.71 -11.85 -3.23
CA TRP A 136 5.55 -11.30 -4.28
C TRP A 136 5.57 -9.78 -4.25
N MET A 137 6.76 -9.21 -4.50
CA MET A 137 6.92 -7.80 -4.78
C MET A 137 7.66 -7.57 -6.10
N HIS A 138 7.24 -6.54 -6.81
CA HIS A 138 7.95 -6.01 -7.97
C HIS A 138 8.20 -4.54 -7.84
N ILE A 139 9.40 -4.11 -8.19
CA ILE A 139 9.84 -2.73 -8.14
C ILE A 139 10.42 -2.39 -9.52
N GLU A 140 9.89 -1.34 -10.11
CA GLU A 140 10.27 -0.82 -11.42
C GLU A 140 10.27 0.71 -11.36
N GLU A 141 11.27 1.34 -11.99
CA GLU A 141 11.36 2.79 -12.17
C GLU A 141 11.20 3.58 -10.85
N SER A 142 11.71 3.03 -9.75
CA SER A 142 11.53 3.62 -8.41
C SER A 142 12.79 4.33 -7.94
N GLU A 143 12.64 5.57 -7.51
CA GLU A 143 13.70 6.33 -6.85
C GLU A 143 13.89 5.84 -5.41
N ILE A 144 15.12 5.49 -5.04
CA ILE A 144 15.45 5.03 -3.69
C ILE A 144 16.22 6.13 -2.97
N ALA A 145 15.69 6.57 -1.83
CA ALA A 145 16.33 7.57 -0.98
C ALA A 145 16.47 7.03 0.46
N GLY A 146 17.57 7.39 1.12
CA GLY A 146 17.83 6.95 2.50
C GLY A 146 18.03 5.42 2.60
N GLN A 147 17.63 4.83 3.73
CA GLN A 147 17.84 3.42 4.00
C GLN A 147 16.61 2.57 3.63
N VAL A 148 16.70 1.84 2.52
CA VAL A 148 15.67 0.84 2.14
C VAL A 148 16.20 -0.58 2.36
N ARG A 149 15.43 -1.37 3.11
CA ARG A 149 15.75 -2.77 3.43
C ARG A 149 14.60 -3.70 3.10
N ILE A 150 14.89 -4.82 2.45
CA ILE A 150 13.91 -5.83 2.04
C ILE A 150 14.27 -7.19 2.67
N ASP A 151 13.33 -7.79 3.41
CA ASP A 151 13.44 -9.11 4.03
C ASP A 151 12.48 -10.10 3.34
N LEU A 152 13.05 -11.12 2.69
CA LEU A 152 12.35 -12.17 1.97
C LEU A 152 12.34 -13.49 2.73
N GLN A 153 11.14 -13.98 3.01
CA GLN A 153 10.95 -15.20 3.79
C GLN A 153 9.87 -16.10 3.19
N ARG A 154 9.93 -17.39 3.50
CA ARG A 154 8.85 -18.38 3.27
C ARG A 154 8.40 -18.43 1.80
N LEU A 155 9.32 -18.79 0.90
CA LEU A 155 9.05 -19.00 -0.54
C LEU A 155 8.58 -17.73 -1.27
N SER A 156 8.91 -16.56 -0.74
CA SER A 156 8.50 -15.29 -1.35
C SER A 156 9.41 -14.93 -2.51
N ARG A 157 8.97 -13.97 -3.33
CA ARG A 157 9.81 -13.51 -4.45
C ARG A 157 9.83 -11.99 -4.58
N LEU A 158 10.98 -11.50 -5.00
CA LEU A 158 11.22 -10.10 -5.30
C LEU A 158 11.71 -10.01 -6.74
N SER A 159 11.21 -9.02 -7.47
CA SER A 159 11.80 -8.61 -8.74
C SER A 159 12.05 -7.12 -8.74
N LEU A 160 13.24 -6.70 -9.15
CA LEU A 160 13.65 -5.30 -9.13
C LEU A 160 14.67 -5.00 -10.22
N GLN A 161 14.79 -3.72 -10.62
CA GLN A 161 15.82 -3.26 -11.54
C GLN A 161 17.21 -3.29 -10.88
N GLU A 162 18.27 -3.46 -11.69
CA GLU A 162 19.65 -3.51 -11.18
C GLU A 162 20.05 -2.23 -10.40
N ASP A 163 19.62 -1.05 -10.87
CA ASP A 163 19.89 0.22 -10.18
C ASP A 163 19.25 0.26 -8.79
N THR A 164 17.99 -0.18 -8.68
CA THR A 164 17.27 -0.29 -7.40
C THR A 164 18.00 -1.25 -6.46
N LYS A 165 18.42 -2.43 -6.96
CA LYS A 165 19.15 -3.43 -6.16
C LYS A 165 20.43 -2.86 -5.56
N GLY A 166 21.17 -2.06 -6.32
CA GLY A 166 22.39 -1.39 -5.82
C GLY A 166 22.17 -0.42 -4.66
N MET A 167 20.93 0.07 -4.48
CA MET A 167 20.56 1.04 -3.46
C MET A 167 19.78 0.44 -2.28
N THR A 168 19.49 -0.86 -2.31
CA THR A 168 18.66 -1.55 -1.30
C THR A 168 19.41 -2.66 -0.59
N GLU A 169 19.27 -2.76 0.74
CA GLU A 169 19.73 -3.91 1.50
C GLU A 169 18.72 -5.06 1.34
N ILE A 170 19.14 -6.22 0.82
CA ILE A 170 18.24 -7.38 0.62
C ILE A 170 18.72 -8.57 1.44
N ILE A 171 17.83 -9.09 2.28
CA ILE A 171 18.00 -10.32 3.05
C ILE A 171 16.99 -11.33 2.56
N SER A 172 17.44 -12.55 2.28
CA SER A 172 16.58 -13.61 1.76
C SER A 172 16.89 -14.94 2.46
N ASP A 173 15.85 -15.70 2.79
CA ASP A 173 16.01 -17.11 3.12
C ASP A 173 16.40 -17.94 1.89
N GLU A 174 16.86 -19.17 2.11
CA GLU A 174 17.36 -20.09 1.07
C GLU A 174 16.30 -20.47 0.01
N LYS A 175 15.01 -20.29 0.33
CA LYS A 175 13.89 -20.77 -0.48
C LYS A 175 13.20 -19.67 -1.27
N SER A 176 13.48 -18.42 -0.93
CA SER A 176 12.94 -17.25 -1.62
C SER A 176 13.76 -16.94 -2.86
N ALA A 177 13.16 -16.25 -3.81
CA ALA A 177 13.78 -15.98 -5.11
C ALA A 177 13.86 -14.49 -5.39
N ILE A 178 15.02 -14.04 -5.86
CA ILE A 178 15.25 -12.66 -6.30
C ILE A 178 15.54 -12.70 -7.80
N LYS A 179 14.80 -11.91 -8.58
CA LYS A 179 15.06 -11.69 -10.00
C LYS A 179 15.45 -10.25 -10.23
N VAL A 180 16.62 -10.03 -10.83
CA VAL A 180 17.07 -8.70 -11.25
C VAL A 180 16.99 -8.62 -12.77
N TYR A 181 16.58 -7.47 -13.29
CA TYR A 181 16.40 -7.24 -14.73
C TYR A 181 16.87 -5.85 -15.15
#